data_AF-A0A923LPA0-F1
#
_entry.id   AF-A0A923LPA0-F1
#
_cell.length_a   1.000
_cell.length_b   1.000
_cell.length_c   1.000
_cell.angle_alpha   90.00
_cell.angle_beta   90.00
_cell.angle_gamma   90.00
#
_symmetry.space_group_name_H-M   'P 1'
#
loop_
_entity.id
_entity.type
_entity.pdbx_description
1 polymer ?
#
loop_
_entity_poly.entity_id
_entity_poly.type
_entity_poly.pdbx_seq_one_letter_code
_entity_poly.pdbx_strand_id
1 'polypeptide(L)'
;MKRITQMLRNLPIKDKLTKVFQLVTVAYVLLAAVALVQTLRSANYVDLVIILIITVSGIIFNYSVIKCLANMLVDPIQSLVKASQKIASGDFDIGVPYEADDELGKLSDSFETAAGVLKKIVSDLLSIVEHFSDGNFDVHSSCPESYVGQLRNVLDELDEMVDTISNTMHGIQESSEQVSAGSGQLAEGAQSIAEGATNQASAVQELVATVDEVTNQVLENTKSTDIVHDKAKQVGIEATNSQKKMNELVDAMKKINITTQNIEKIIADIENIASQTNLLSLNASIEAARAGEAGRGFSVVAEQIRQLAEQSANSAVESKKLIEESLAEVAVGNRVTSETNDAMKGVMDELDMIIQEVSNIRTASDKQAESVKEIRKGVENINDVIQYNSAAAEQTSATSEELSASATSLNELLAKFELRD
;
A
#
# COMPACT_ATOMS: atom_id res chain seq x y z
N MET A 1 -66.07 29.26 -69.64
CA MET A 1 -65.74 29.17 -68.20
C MET A 1 -64.34 28.62 -67.92
N LYS A 2 -63.95 27.39 -68.31
CA LYS A 2 -62.62 26.81 -67.98
C LYS A 2 -61.40 27.72 -68.29
N ARG A 3 -61.37 28.37 -69.46
CA ARG A 3 -60.29 29.33 -69.82
C ARG A 3 -60.25 30.57 -68.91
N ILE A 4 -61.41 31.07 -68.48
CA ILE A 4 -61.52 32.25 -67.60
C ILE A 4 -61.02 31.88 -66.19
N THR A 5 -61.41 30.72 -65.67
CA THR A 5 -60.92 30.21 -64.38
C THR A 5 -59.39 30.04 -64.38
N GLN A 6 -58.82 29.58 -65.51
CA GLN A 6 -57.37 29.41 -65.67
C GLN A 6 -56.63 30.76 -65.75
N MET A 7 -57.18 31.75 -66.46
CA MET A 7 -56.62 33.12 -66.53
C MET A 7 -56.66 33.85 -65.17
N LEU A 8 -57.67 33.56 -64.33
CA LEU A 8 -57.84 34.24 -63.04
C LEU A 8 -57.11 33.54 -61.89
N ARG A 9 -56.55 32.34 -62.06
CA ARG A 9 -56.08 31.51 -60.94
C ARG A 9 -54.98 32.17 -60.10
N ASN A 10 -54.01 32.81 -60.75
CA ASN A 10 -52.80 33.32 -60.10
C ASN A 10 -52.82 34.84 -59.84
N LEU A 11 -53.93 35.51 -60.14
CA LEU A 11 -54.07 36.94 -59.86
C LEU A 11 -54.39 37.18 -58.38
N PRO A 12 -54.03 38.32 -57.79
CA PRO A 12 -54.55 38.77 -56.50
C PRO A 12 -56.08 38.75 -56.47
N ILE A 13 -56.68 38.50 -55.31
CA ILE A 13 -58.16 38.42 -55.17
C ILE A 13 -58.83 39.70 -55.67
N LYS A 14 -58.21 40.87 -55.43
CA LYS A 14 -58.62 42.17 -55.98
C LYS A 14 -58.73 42.18 -57.50
N ASP A 15 -57.70 41.67 -58.17
CA ASP A 15 -57.62 41.64 -59.63
C ASP A 15 -58.55 40.59 -60.22
N LYS A 16 -58.76 39.47 -59.52
CA LYS A 16 -59.77 38.47 -59.89
C LYS A 16 -61.16 39.10 -59.90
N LEU A 17 -61.55 39.77 -58.81
CA LEU A 17 -62.85 40.44 -58.71
C LEU A 17 -62.99 41.50 -59.81
N THR A 18 -61.99 42.37 -59.95
CA THR A 18 -62.01 43.42 -60.98
C THR A 18 -62.18 42.83 -62.38
N LYS A 19 -61.44 41.76 -62.73
CA LYS A 19 -61.56 41.10 -64.05
C LYS A 19 -62.90 40.41 -64.26
N VAL A 20 -63.46 39.76 -63.23
CA VAL A 20 -64.79 39.12 -63.32
C VAL A 20 -65.86 40.19 -63.56
N PHE A 21 -65.86 41.25 -62.76
CA PHE A 21 -66.84 42.31 -62.91
C PHE A 21 -66.65 43.11 -64.20
N GLN A 22 -65.41 43.31 -64.68
CA GLN A 22 -65.14 43.86 -66.01
C GLN A 22 -65.74 42.99 -67.13
N LEU A 23 -65.65 41.65 -67.05
CA LEU A 23 -66.31 40.77 -68.00
C LEU A 23 -67.83 40.91 -67.96
N VAL A 24 -68.41 41.09 -66.76
CA VAL A 24 -69.84 41.39 -66.59
C VAL A 24 -70.19 42.75 -67.19
N THR A 25 -69.36 43.78 -67.00
CA THR A 25 -69.57 45.11 -67.61
C THR A 25 -69.52 45.03 -69.13
N VAL A 26 -68.55 44.31 -69.71
CA VAL A 26 -68.43 44.13 -71.16
C VAL A 26 -69.65 43.41 -71.72
N ALA A 27 -70.10 42.33 -71.08
CA ALA A 27 -71.32 41.61 -71.48
C ALA A 27 -72.57 42.51 -71.38
N TYR A 28 -72.67 43.31 -70.32
CA TYR A 28 -73.77 44.27 -70.11
C TYR A 28 -73.79 45.38 -71.17
N VAL A 29 -72.63 45.96 -71.50
CA VAL A 29 -72.50 46.99 -72.54
C VAL A 29 -72.81 46.42 -73.92
N LEU A 30 -72.41 45.18 -74.21
CA LEU A 30 -72.77 44.50 -75.46
C LEU A 30 -74.29 44.29 -75.60
N LEU A 31 -74.96 43.87 -74.52
CA LEU A 31 -76.42 43.76 -74.50
C LEU A 31 -77.11 45.12 -74.69
N ALA A 32 -76.62 46.15 -74.01
CA ALA A 32 -77.10 47.52 -74.19
C ALA A 32 -76.90 48.02 -75.62
N ALA A 33 -75.77 47.68 -76.27
CA ALA A 33 -75.50 48.03 -77.65
C ALA A 33 -76.48 47.34 -78.62
N VAL A 34 -76.82 46.05 -78.39
CA VAL A 34 -77.84 45.35 -79.19
C VAL A 34 -79.21 46.01 -79.04
N ALA A 35 -79.60 46.35 -77.81
CA ALA A 35 -80.85 47.08 -77.55
C ALA A 35 -80.85 48.47 -78.24
N LEU A 36 -79.73 49.20 -78.17
CA LEU A 36 -79.56 50.49 -78.82
C LEU A 36 -79.74 50.40 -80.35
N VAL A 37 -79.17 49.37 -80.99
CA VAL A 37 -79.33 49.13 -82.43
C VAL A 37 -80.78 48.83 -82.81
N GLN A 38 -81.50 48.05 -81.98
CA GLN A 38 -82.93 47.79 -82.20
C GLN A 38 -83.77 49.07 -82.09
N THR A 39 -83.50 49.92 -81.09
CA THR A 39 -84.23 51.17 -80.84
C THR A 39 -83.91 52.28 -81.85
N LEU A 40 -82.68 52.35 -82.37
CA LEU A 40 -82.34 53.24 -83.49
C LEU A 40 -83.19 52.96 -84.75
N ARG A 41 -83.66 51.72 -84.90
CA ARG A 41 -84.50 51.29 -86.03
C ARG A 41 -85.98 51.70 -85.86
N SER A 42 -86.45 51.91 -84.63
CA SER A 42 -87.83 52.35 -84.33
C SER A 42 -88.00 53.87 -84.23
N ALA A 43 -86.92 54.66 -84.37
CA ALA A 43 -86.90 56.13 -84.34
C ALA A 43 -87.52 56.79 -83.08
N ASN A 44 -87.56 56.08 -81.95
CA ASN A 44 -88.04 56.60 -80.67
C ASN A 44 -86.90 57.21 -79.85
N TYR A 45 -86.85 58.55 -79.80
CA TYR A 45 -85.85 59.29 -79.01
C TYR A 45 -85.94 59.05 -77.49
N VAL A 46 -87.14 58.80 -76.97
CA VAL A 46 -87.35 58.55 -75.53
C VAL A 46 -86.69 57.24 -75.09
N ASP A 47 -86.83 56.18 -75.89
CA ASP A 47 -86.24 54.86 -75.60
C ASP A 47 -84.70 54.90 -75.63
N LEU A 48 -84.11 55.74 -76.49
CA LEU A 48 -82.66 55.91 -76.60
C LEU A 48 -82.05 56.56 -75.35
N VAL A 49 -82.71 57.60 -74.82
CA VAL A 49 -82.29 58.25 -73.57
C VAL A 49 -82.40 57.30 -72.38
N ILE A 50 -83.47 56.49 -72.32
CA ILE A 50 -83.67 55.49 -71.27
C ILE A 50 -82.55 54.42 -71.31
N ILE A 51 -82.21 53.89 -72.48
CA ILE A 51 -81.12 52.91 -72.64
C ILE A 51 -79.78 53.50 -72.20
N LEU A 52 -79.49 54.76 -72.56
CA LEU A 52 -78.24 55.43 -72.15
C LEU A 52 -78.15 55.57 -70.63
N ILE A 53 -79.22 56.03 -69.99
CA ILE A 53 -79.29 56.19 -68.52
C ILE A 53 -79.11 54.85 -67.83
N ILE A 54 -79.81 53.80 -68.28
CA ILE A 54 -79.70 52.45 -67.74
C ILE A 54 -78.27 51.93 -67.86
N THR A 55 -77.63 52.12 -69.02
CA THR A 55 -76.26 51.66 -69.27
C THR A 55 -75.26 52.34 -68.34
N VAL A 56 -75.34 53.67 -68.21
CA VAL A 56 -74.46 54.45 -67.31
C VAL A 56 -74.70 54.05 -65.85
N SER A 57 -75.97 53.91 -65.44
CA SER A 57 -76.34 53.46 -64.09
C SER A 57 -75.80 52.06 -63.79
N GLY A 58 -75.84 51.13 -64.76
CA GLY A 58 -75.32 49.77 -64.59
C GLY A 58 -73.81 49.73 -64.44
N ILE A 59 -73.07 50.59 -65.17
CA ILE A 59 -71.61 50.73 -65.01
C ILE A 59 -71.27 51.29 -63.63
N ILE A 60 -71.97 52.34 -63.19
CA ILE A 60 -71.78 52.95 -61.86
C ILE A 60 -72.11 51.95 -60.74
N PHE A 61 -73.21 51.20 -60.88
CA PHE A 61 -73.59 50.16 -59.94
C PHE A 61 -72.53 49.06 -59.86
N ASN A 62 -72.03 48.58 -61.00
CA ASN A 62 -70.98 47.56 -61.05
C ASN A 62 -69.68 48.06 -60.39
N TYR A 63 -69.26 49.29 -60.67
CA TYR A 63 -68.09 49.90 -60.02
C TYR A 63 -68.30 50.05 -58.50
N SER A 64 -69.50 50.47 -58.07
CA SER A 64 -69.87 50.54 -56.66
C SER A 64 -69.82 49.17 -55.99
N VAL A 65 -70.29 48.11 -56.66
CA VAL A 65 -70.23 46.73 -56.18
C VAL A 65 -68.78 46.22 -56.10
N ILE A 66 -67.93 46.50 -57.10
CA ILE A 66 -66.50 46.16 -57.04
C ILE A 66 -65.85 46.83 -55.82
N LYS A 67 -66.08 48.13 -55.64
CA LYS A 67 -65.50 48.90 -54.53
C LYS A 67 -66.02 48.39 -53.17
N CYS A 68 -67.31 48.07 -53.08
CA CYS A 68 -67.93 47.49 -51.89
C CYS A 68 -67.31 46.14 -51.54
N LEU A 69 -67.23 45.20 -52.51
CA LEU A 69 -66.62 43.88 -52.31
C LEU A 69 -65.11 43.96 -52.03
N ALA A 70 -64.40 44.92 -52.62
CA ALA A 70 -62.99 45.15 -52.33
C ALA A 70 -62.81 45.54 -50.85
N ASN A 71 -63.58 46.51 -50.36
CA ASN A 71 -63.49 46.94 -48.97
C ASN A 71 -64.01 45.88 -47.97
N MET A 72 -65.05 45.11 -48.33
CA MET A 72 -65.66 44.12 -47.43
C MET A 72 -64.92 42.78 -47.38
N LEU A 73 -64.24 42.37 -48.46
CA LEU A 73 -63.61 41.04 -48.53
C LEU A 73 -62.11 41.11 -48.79
N VAL A 74 -61.65 41.97 -49.70
CA VAL A 74 -60.24 41.97 -50.13
C VAL A 74 -59.35 42.59 -49.06
N ASP A 75 -59.73 43.74 -48.52
CA ASP A 75 -58.91 44.45 -47.54
C ASP A 75 -58.74 43.64 -46.23
N PRO A 76 -59.81 43.04 -45.62
CA PRO A 76 -59.68 42.16 -44.46
C PRO A 76 -58.79 40.93 -44.71
N ILE A 77 -58.94 40.27 -45.88
CA ILE A 77 -58.08 39.14 -46.24
C ILE A 77 -56.61 39.56 -46.35
N GLN A 78 -56.32 40.75 -46.90
CA GLN A 78 -54.95 41.27 -46.96
C GLN A 78 -54.38 41.56 -45.56
N SER A 79 -55.18 42.07 -44.63
CA SER A 79 -54.78 42.26 -43.23
C SER A 79 -54.47 40.93 -42.54
N LEU A 80 -55.31 39.90 -42.73
CA LEU A 80 -55.07 38.55 -42.21
C LEU A 80 -53.82 37.90 -42.80
N VAL A 81 -53.54 38.11 -44.10
CA VAL A 81 -52.28 37.66 -44.73
C VAL A 81 -51.07 38.34 -44.09
N LYS A 82 -51.14 39.65 -43.82
CA LYS A 82 -50.05 40.36 -43.11
C LYS A 82 -49.86 39.86 -41.68
N ALA A 83 -50.94 39.59 -40.96
CA ALA A 83 -50.89 39.03 -39.62
C ALA A 83 -50.24 37.63 -39.62
N SER A 84 -50.63 36.78 -40.58
CA SER A 84 -50.00 35.47 -40.79
C SER A 84 -48.50 35.59 -41.12
N GLN A 85 -48.10 36.57 -41.93
CA GLN A 85 -46.68 36.84 -42.23
C GLN A 85 -45.90 37.27 -41.00
N LYS A 86 -46.48 38.14 -40.16
CA LYS A 86 -45.90 38.55 -38.87
C LYS A 86 -45.66 37.34 -37.96
N ILE A 87 -46.68 36.51 -37.73
CA ILE A 87 -46.55 35.28 -36.92
C ILE A 87 -45.47 34.35 -37.51
N ALA A 88 -45.48 34.14 -38.83
CA ALA A 88 -44.50 33.30 -39.50
C ALA A 88 -43.05 33.84 -39.37
N SER A 89 -42.89 35.15 -39.18
CA SER A 89 -41.59 35.79 -38.93
C SER A 89 -41.20 35.85 -37.45
N GLY A 90 -42.02 35.32 -36.53
CA GLY A 90 -41.80 35.39 -35.08
C GLY A 90 -42.23 36.70 -34.43
N ASP A 91 -42.89 37.60 -35.17
CA ASP A 91 -43.54 38.79 -34.63
C ASP A 91 -44.99 38.45 -34.27
N PHE A 92 -45.24 38.25 -32.98
CA PHE A 92 -46.57 37.94 -32.46
C PHE A 92 -47.39 39.19 -32.13
N ASP A 93 -46.87 40.40 -32.34
CA ASP A 93 -47.62 41.64 -32.16
C ASP A 93 -48.38 42.00 -33.43
N ILE A 94 -49.48 41.27 -33.65
CA ILE A 94 -50.31 41.40 -34.85
C ILE A 94 -51.51 42.35 -34.68
N GLY A 95 -51.79 42.80 -33.45
CA GLY A 95 -52.99 43.57 -33.11
C GLY A 95 -54.28 42.80 -33.42
N VAL A 96 -55.35 43.55 -33.76
CA VAL A 96 -56.61 42.99 -34.28
C VAL A 96 -56.66 43.25 -35.79
N PRO A 97 -56.37 42.25 -36.65
CA PRO A 97 -56.28 42.45 -38.10
C PRO A 97 -57.61 42.89 -38.75
N TYR A 98 -58.74 42.44 -38.20
CA TYR A 98 -60.09 42.73 -38.64
C TYR A 98 -61.10 42.43 -37.53
N GLU A 99 -62.15 43.24 -37.39
CA GLU A 99 -63.16 43.11 -36.33
C GLU A 99 -64.57 43.11 -36.96
N ALA A 100 -65.24 41.96 -36.92
CA ALA A 100 -66.62 41.78 -37.38
C ALA A 100 -67.18 40.45 -36.86
N ASP A 101 -68.51 40.29 -36.85
CA ASP A 101 -69.17 39.03 -36.45
C ASP A 101 -69.27 37.97 -37.59
N ASP A 102 -68.43 38.10 -38.62
CA ASP A 102 -68.41 37.21 -39.80
C ASP A 102 -67.30 36.14 -39.72
N GLU A 103 -67.15 35.30 -40.76
CA GLU A 103 -66.12 34.27 -40.80
C GLU A 103 -64.69 34.83 -40.83
N LEU A 104 -64.48 36.03 -41.37
CA LEU A 104 -63.17 36.68 -41.38
C LEU A 104 -62.83 37.26 -40.01
N GLY A 105 -63.82 37.75 -39.26
CA GLY A 105 -63.67 38.15 -37.87
C GLY A 105 -63.32 36.98 -36.96
N LYS A 106 -64.05 35.85 -37.05
CA LYS A 106 -63.69 34.62 -36.31
C LYS A 106 -62.29 34.10 -36.64
N LEU A 107 -61.86 34.26 -37.90
CA LEU A 107 -60.50 33.91 -38.31
C LEU A 107 -59.48 34.89 -37.70
N SER A 108 -59.79 36.19 -37.65
CA SER A 108 -59.01 37.21 -36.97
C SER A 108 -58.79 36.87 -35.49
N ASP A 109 -59.87 36.54 -34.76
CA ASP A 109 -59.81 36.12 -33.36
C ASP A 109 -58.95 34.86 -33.16
N SER A 110 -59.01 33.92 -34.10
CA SER A 110 -58.18 32.71 -34.08
C SER A 110 -56.69 33.02 -34.29
N PHE A 111 -56.37 33.94 -35.19
CA PHE A 111 -54.99 34.43 -35.38
C PHE A 111 -54.49 35.18 -34.15
N GLU A 112 -55.31 36.05 -33.55
CA GLU A 112 -54.98 36.77 -32.32
C GLU A 112 -54.74 35.81 -31.16
N THR A 113 -55.61 34.81 -30.98
CA THR A 113 -55.45 33.78 -29.95
C THR A 113 -54.16 32.99 -30.15
N ALA A 114 -53.88 32.54 -31.38
CA ALA A 114 -52.65 31.81 -31.69
C ALA A 114 -51.39 32.66 -31.45
N ALA A 115 -51.41 33.93 -31.88
CA ALA A 115 -50.32 34.86 -31.64
C ALA A 115 -50.13 35.15 -30.14
N GLY A 116 -51.22 35.30 -29.39
CA GLY A 116 -51.20 35.51 -27.93
C GLY A 116 -50.60 34.32 -27.17
N VAL A 117 -51.00 33.09 -27.52
CA VAL A 117 -50.44 31.86 -26.94
C VAL A 117 -48.94 31.74 -27.25
N LEU A 118 -48.54 31.95 -28.51
CA LEU A 118 -47.14 31.91 -28.91
C LEU A 118 -46.30 33.00 -28.23
N LYS A 119 -46.81 34.24 -28.16
CA LYS A 119 -46.15 35.36 -27.46
C LYS A 119 -45.91 35.03 -26.00
N LYS A 120 -46.92 34.46 -25.34
CA LYS A 120 -46.84 34.09 -23.92
C LYS A 120 -45.81 32.99 -23.68
N ILE A 121 -45.85 31.92 -24.46
CA ILE A 121 -44.90 30.81 -24.38
C ILE A 121 -43.46 31.27 -24.66
N VAL A 122 -43.25 32.05 -25.72
CA VAL A 122 -41.91 32.54 -26.06
C VAL A 122 -41.38 33.47 -24.97
N SER A 123 -42.23 34.31 -24.38
CA SER A 123 -41.83 35.16 -23.24
C SER A 123 -41.47 34.34 -22.00
N ASP A 124 -42.21 33.27 -21.73
CA ASP A 124 -41.97 32.38 -20.59
C ASP A 124 -40.68 31.57 -20.77
N LEU A 125 -40.47 30.97 -21.95
CA LEU A 125 -39.21 30.28 -22.29
C LEU A 125 -38.01 31.22 -22.23
N LEU A 126 -38.15 32.47 -22.70
CA LEU A 126 -37.08 33.46 -22.61
C LEU A 126 -36.72 33.74 -21.15
N SER A 127 -37.72 33.91 -20.28
CA SER A 127 -37.50 34.11 -18.84
C SER A 127 -36.77 32.91 -18.21
N ILE A 128 -37.16 31.68 -18.54
CA ILE A 128 -36.51 30.47 -18.02
C ILE A 128 -35.04 30.42 -18.47
N VAL A 129 -34.77 30.69 -19.75
CA VAL A 129 -33.39 30.67 -20.30
C VAL A 129 -32.53 31.81 -19.74
N GLU A 130 -33.12 32.97 -19.43
CA GLU A 130 -32.44 34.05 -18.71
C GLU A 130 -31.98 33.57 -17.32
N HIS A 131 -32.85 32.90 -16.56
CA HIS A 131 -32.47 32.32 -15.26
C HIS A 131 -31.37 31.26 -15.38
N PHE A 132 -31.41 30.40 -16.41
CA PHE A 132 -30.33 29.43 -16.64
C PHE A 132 -28.99 30.10 -16.92
N SER A 133 -29.00 31.25 -17.61
CA SER A 133 -27.79 32.02 -17.90
C SER A 133 -27.18 32.63 -16.64
N ASP A 134 -28.02 32.92 -15.64
CA ASP A 134 -27.60 33.37 -14.30
C ASP A 134 -27.21 32.21 -13.37
N GLY A 135 -27.37 30.96 -13.82
CA GLY A 135 -27.06 29.75 -13.06
C GLY A 135 -28.18 29.25 -12.16
N ASN A 136 -29.39 29.83 -12.26
CA ASN A 136 -30.56 29.33 -11.54
C ASN A 136 -31.33 28.32 -12.38
N PHE A 137 -31.23 27.04 -12.00
CA PHE A 137 -31.94 25.91 -12.59
C PHE A 137 -33.20 25.53 -11.80
N ASP A 138 -33.45 26.09 -10.61
CA ASP A 138 -34.71 25.93 -9.86
C ASP A 138 -35.83 26.86 -10.36
N VAL A 139 -35.97 26.97 -11.68
CA VAL A 139 -37.00 27.79 -12.31
C VAL A 139 -38.02 26.93 -13.03
N HIS A 140 -39.29 27.28 -12.85
CA HIS A 140 -40.44 26.60 -13.45
C HIS A 140 -41.21 27.57 -14.35
N SER A 141 -41.93 27.03 -15.33
CA SER A 141 -42.81 27.84 -16.18
C SER A 141 -43.82 28.63 -15.33
N SER A 142 -43.98 29.92 -15.61
CA SER A 142 -44.99 30.78 -14.99
C SER A 142 -46.38 30.57 -15.59
N CYS A 143 -46.49 29.79 -16.66
CA CYS A 143 -47.74 29.58 -17.36
C CYS A 143 -47.91 28.18 -17.99
N PRO A 144 -47.75 27.09 -17.22
CA PRO A 144 -47.78 25.71 -17.74
C PRO A 144 -49.07 25.38 -18.51
N GLU A 145 -50.20 25.94 -18.10
CA GLU A 145 -51.51 25.77 -18.76
C GLU A 145 -51.58 26.35 -20.18
N SER A 146 -50.66 27.26 -20.54
CA SER A 146 -50.62 27.86 -21.88
C SER A 146 -49.91 26.96 -22.89
N TYR A 147 -49.12 25.99 -22.42
CA TYR A 147 -48.44 25.01 -23.24
C TYR A 147 -49.40 23.86 -23.57
N VAL A 148 -49.98 23.90 -24.77
CA VAL A 148 -50.95 22.92 -25.25
C VAL A 148 -50.45 22.16 -26.48
N GLY A 149 -50.92 20.93 -26.66
CA GLY A 149 -50.55 20.09 -27.80
C GLY A 149 -49.04 19.83 -27.84
N GLN A 150 -48.40 20.06 -28.99
CA GLN A 150 -46.96 19.83 -29.15
C GLN A 150 -46.09 20.77 -28.31
N LEU A 151 -46.60 21.93 -27.91
CA LEU A 151 -45.86 22.87 -27.07
C LEU A 151 -45.73 22.34 -25.64
N ARG A 152 -46.65 21.49 -25.17
CA ARG A 152 -46.53 20.83 -23.87
C ARG A 152 -45.29 19.93 -23.81
N ASN A 153 -45.04 19.16 -24.87
CA ASN A 153 -43.85 18.31 -24.95
C ASN A 153 -42.55 19.13 -24.86
N VAL A 154 -42.52 20.35 -25.39
CA VAL A 154 -41.33 21.22 -25.28
C VAL A 154 -41.06 21.61 -23.84
N LEU A 155 -42.12 21.91 -23.07
CA LEU A 155 -41.99 22.20 -21.65
C LEU A 155 -41.56 20.96 -20.85
N ASP A 156 -42.17 19.80 -21.14
CA ASP A 156 -41.83 18.56 -20.45
C ASP A 156 -40.36 18.14 -20.69
N GLU A 157 -39.86 18.25 -21.94
CA GLU A 157 -38.44 17.98 -22.28
C GLU A 157 -37.48 19.00 -21.66
N LEU A 158 -37.91 20.27 -21.51
CA LEU A 158 -37.14 21.30 -20.83
C LEU A 158 -37.01 20.96 -19.34
N ASP A 159 -38.10 20.57 -18.69
CA ASP A 159 -38.10 20.15 -17.28
C ASP A 159 -37.22 18.91 -17.08
N GLU A 160 -37.32 17.88 -17.94
CA GLU A 160 -36.48 16.69 -17.87
C GLU A 160 -34.98 17.02 -18.03
N MET A 161 -34.64 17.96 -18.92
CA MET A 161 -33.27 18.43 -19.08
C MET A 161 -32.74 19.09 -17.81
N VAL A 162 -33.55 19.96 -17.18
CA VAL A 162 -33.18 20.65 -15.93
C VAL A 162 -32.99 19.67 -14.79
N ASP A 163 -33.90 18.71 -14.65
CA ASP A 163 -33.83 17.68 -13.62
C ASP A 163 -32.56 16.83 -13.82
N THR A 164 -32.24 16.48 -15.07
CA THR A 164 -31.03 15.70 -15.41
C THR A 164 -29.74 16.48 -15.07
N ILE A 165 -29.68 17.77 -15.40
CA ILE A 165 -28.54 18.64 -15.08
C ILE A 165 -28.39 18.77 -13.56
N SER A 166 -29.49 19.05 -12.84
CA SER A 166 -29.48 19.21 -11.38
C SER A 166 -29.01 17.93 -10.68
N ASN A 167 -29.56 16.78 -11.05
CA ASN A 167 -29.14 15.47 -10.53
C ASN A 167 -27.66 15.17 -10.81
N THR A 168 -27.17 15.53 -12.00
CA THR A 168 -25.76 15.34 -12.35
C THR A 168 -24.86 16.22 -11.48
N MET A 169 -25.22 17.49 -11.29
CA MET A 169 -24.44 18.41 -10.46
C MET A 169 -24.45 18.01 -8.98
N HIS A 170 -25.58 17.54 -8.44
CA HIS A 170 -25.65 16.94 -7.09
C HIS A 170 -24.72 15.73 -6.96
N GLY A 171 -24.70 14.83 -7.94
CA GLY A 171 -23.80 13.68 -7.93
C GLY A 171 -22.31 14.07 -7.99
N ILE A 172 -21.97 15.14 -8.69
CA ILE A 172 -20.61 15.70 -8.70
C ILE A 172 -20.28 16.31 -7.32
N GLN A 173 -21.22 17.04 -6.69
CA GLN A 173 -21.03 17.61 -5.35
C GLN A 173 -20.78 16.52 -4.32
N GLU A 174 -21.59 15.46 -4.30
CA GLU A 174 -21.40 14.32 -3.40
C GLU A 174 -20.03 13.65 -3.62
N SER A 175 -19.65 13.43 -4.89
CA SER A 175 -18.35 12.86 -5.24
C SER A 175 -17.19 13.74 -4.76
N SER A 176 -17.33 15.07 -4.87
CA SER A 176 -16.35 16.04 -4.39
C SER A 176 -16.20 16.02 -2.88
N GLU A 177 -17.31 15.97 -2.14
CA GLU A 177 -17.32 15.83 -0.68
C GLU A 177 -16.62 14.53 -0.24
N GLN A 178 -16.86 13.42 -0.95
CA GLN A 178 -16.16 12.15 -0.72
C GLN A 178 -14.65 12.25 -0.99
N VAL A 179 -14.25 12.93 -2.08
CA VAL A 179 -12.82 13.16 -2.38
C VAL A 179 -12.17 14.01 -1.28
N SER A 180 -12.84 15.07 -0.80
CA SER A 180 -12.33 15.91 0.28
C SER A 180 -12.14 15.11 1.58
N ALA A 181 -13.15 14.33 1.97
CA ALA A 181 -13.08 13.47 3.15
C ALA A 181 -11.99 12.40 3.03
N GLY A 182 -11.90 11.72 1.88
CA GLY A 182 -10.89 10.71 1.60
C GLY A 182 -9.47 11.28 1.58
N SER A 183 -9.30 12.50 1.10
CA SER A 183 -8.02 13.22 1.13
C SER A 183 -7.60 13.56 2.55
N GLY A 184 -8.55 13.98 3.40
CA GLY A 184 -8.30 14.19 4.84
C GLY A 184 -7.80 12.92 5.53
N GLN A 185 -8.47 11.78 5.29
CA GLN A 185 -8.02 10.48 5.82
C GLN A 185 -6.64 10.08 5.30
N LEU A 186 -6.36 10.34 4.02
CA LEU A 186 -5.07 10.03 3.43
C LEU A 186 -3.95 10.90 4.03
N ALA A 187 -4.22 12.17 4.35
CA ALA A 187 -3.28 13.05 5.05
C ALA A 187 -3.00 12.57 6.49
N GLU A 188 -4.04 12.18 7.24
CA GLU A 188 -3.87 11.59 8.58
C GLU A 188 -3.06 10.28 8.53
N GLY A 189 -3.31 9.44 7.52
CA GLY A 189 -2.55 8.22 7.28
C GLY A 189 -1.08 8.51 6.96
N ALA A 190 -0.81 9.50 6.10
CA ALA A 190 0.54 9.95 5.79
C ALA A 190 1.28 10.44 7.04
N GLN A 191 0.65 11.27 7.87
CA GLN A 191 1.21 11.74 9.13
C GLN A 191 1.57 10.58 10.07
N SER A 192 0.67 9.59 10.19
CA SER A 192 0.92 8.39 11.00
C SER A 192 2.10 7.57 10.48
N ILE A 193 2.28 7.48 9.16
CA ILE A 193 3.44 6.82 8.54
C ILE A 193 4.72 7.61 8.84
N ALA A 194 4.71 8.94 8.74
CA ALA A 194 5.88 9.77 9.04
C ALA A 194 6.34 9.66 10.51
N GLU A 195 5.38 9.68 11.45
CA GLU A 195 5.64 9.44 12.87
C GLU A 195 6.17 8.02 13.10
N GLY A 196 5.57 7.02 12.46
CA GLY A 196 6.03 5.64 12.48
C GLY A 196 7.47 5.48 11.96
N ALA A 197 7.80 6.13 10.84
CA ALA A 197 9.14 6.13 10.26
C ALA A 197 10.16 6.78 11.22
N THR A 198 9.80 7.88 11.89
CA THR A 198 10.65 8.55 12.89
C THR A 198 10.94 7.65 14.10
N ASN A 199 9.91 6.97 14.59
CA ASN A 199 10.05 6.01 15.69
C ASN A 199 10.91 4.81 15.28
N GLN A 200 10.69 4.27 14.07
CA GLN A 200 11.50 3.20 13.51
C GLN A 200 12.96 3.60 13.33
N ALA A 201 13.25 4.84 12.90
CA ALA A 201 14.61 5.35 12.78
C ALA A 201 15.35 5.30 14.11
N SER A 202 14.68 5.70 15.20
CA SER A 202 15.24 5.66 16.55
C SER A 202 15.54 4.22 17.00
N ALA A 203 14.61 3.29 16.77
CA ALA A 203 14.80 1.87 17.08
C ALA A 203 15.94 1.24 16.26
N VAL A 204 16.08 1.64 14.99
CA VAL A 204 17.18 1.19 14.12
C VAL A 204 18.53 1.70 14.63
N GLN A 205 18.62 2.93 15.12
CA GLN A 205 19.86 3.44 15.74
C GLN A 205 20.29 2.61 16.96
N GLU A 206 19.34 2.23 17.81
CA GLU A 206 19.60 1.36 18.96
C GLU A 206 20.01 -0.07 18.52
N LEU A 207 19.38 -0.61 17.48
CA LEU A 207 19.77 -1.88 16.88
C LEU A 207 21.18 -1.84 16.31
N VAL A 208 21.57 -0.77 15.62
CA VAL A 208 22.96 -0.59 15.13
C VAL A 208 23.95 -0.64 16.29
N ALA A 209 23.67 0.08 17.39
CA ALA A 209 24.54 0.06 18.56
C ALA A 209 24.64 -1.36 19.18
N THR A 210 23.52 -2.08 19.24
CA THR A 210 23.47 -3.46 19.73
C THR A 210 24.29 -4.41 18.84
N VAL A 211 24.18 -4.24 17.51
CA VAL A 211 24.94 -5.03 16.53
C VAL A 211 26.44 -4.78 16.66
N ASP A 212 26.85 -3.52 16.86
CA ASP A 212 28.26 -3.18 17.09
C ASP A 212 28.77 -3.76 18.42
N GLU A 213 27.97 -3.73 19.49
CA GLU A 213 28.30 -4.36 20.77
C GLU A 213 28.49 -5.88 20.62
N VAL A 214 27.54 -6.57 19.98
CA VAL A 214 27.64 -8.02 19.73
C VAL A 214 28.85 -8.34 18.83
N THR A 215 29.15 -7.49 17.83
CA THR A 215 30.33 -7.65 16.98
C THR A 215 31.61 -7.62 17.84
N ASN A 216 31.72 -6.67 18.75
CA ASN A 216 32.87 -6.56 19.66
C ASN A 216 32.95 -7.76 20.61
N GLN A 217 31.83 -8.23 21.13
CA GLN A 217 31.76 -9.42 21.99
C GLN A 217 32.26 -10.68 21.27
N VAL A 218 31.89 -10.86 19.99
CA VAL A 218 32.37 -11.98 19.17
C VAL A 218 33.88 -11.90 18.96
N LEU A 219 34.42 -10.71 18.66
CA LEU A 219 35.88 -10.51 18.53
C LEU A 219 36.63 -10.80 19.84
N GLU A 220 36.07 -10.39 20.97
CA GLU A 220 36.64 -10.66 22.29
C GLU A 220 36.62 -12.16 22.63
N ASN A 221 35.55 -12.87 22.26
CA ASN A 221 35.46 -14.32 22.42
C ASN A 221 36.51 -15.05 21.58
N THR A 222 36.71 -14.65 20.32
CA THR A 222 37.76 -15.22 19.45
C THR A 222 39.15 -14.98 20.03
N LYS A 223 39.43 -13.77 20.52
CA LYS A 223 40.71 -13.47 21.18
C LYS A 223 40.90 -14.30 22.46
N SER A 224 39.85 -14.43 23.28
CA SER A 224 39.90 -15.19 24.52
C SER A 224 40.13 -16.68 24.27
N THR A 225 39.50 -17.24 23.23
CA THR A 225 39.73 -18.64 22.83
C THR A 225 41.15 -18.87 22.34
N ASP A 226 41.74 -17.97 21.56
CA ASP A 226 43.17 -18.07 21.18
C ASP A 226 44.08 -18.08 22.41
N ILE A 227 43.82 -17.23 23.42
CA ILE A 227 44.60 -17.19 24.67
C ILE A 227 44.47 -18.51 25.44
N VAL A 228 43.25 -19.05 25.57
CA VAL A 228 43.00 -20.32 26.28
C VAL A 228 43.66 -21.48 25.55
N HIS A 229 43.60 -21.52 24.21
CA HIS A 229 44.27 -22.52 23.39
C HIS A 229 45.79 -22.54 23.64
N ASP A 230 46.43 -21.38 23.58
CA ASP A 230 47.89 -21.27 23.79
C ASP A 230 48.28 -21.68 25.22
N LYS A 231 47.46 -21.34 26.21
CA LYS A 231 47.70 -21.71 27.60
C LYS A 231 47.49 -23.20 27.84
N ALA A 232 46.45 -23.81 27.26
CA ALA A 232 46.22 -25.25 27.32
C ALA A 232 47.40 -26.02 26.70
N LYS A 233 47.92 -25.55 25.57
CA LYS A 233 49.12 -26.10 24.93
C LYS A 233 50.35 -26.00 25.83
N GLN A 234 50.55 -24.87 26.52
CA GLN A 234 51.66 -24.72 27.47
C GLN A 234 51.56 -25.71 28.63
N VAL A 235 50.38 -25.86 29.24
CA VAL A 235 50.15 -26.85 30.31
C VAL A 235 50.36 -28.27 29.77
N GLY A 236 49.94 -28.53 28.53
CA GLY A 236 50.23 -29.76 27.77
C GLY A 236 51.70 -30.15 27.79
N ILE A 237 52.58 -29.19 27.47
CA ILE A 237 54.03 -29.37 27.46
C ILE A 237 54.58 -29.63 28.89
N GLU A 238 54.09 -28.90 29.89
CA GLU A 238 54.53 -29.05 31.28
C GLU A 238 54.13 -30.40 31.88
N ALA A 239 52.92 -30.87 31.61
CA ALA A 239 52.46 -32.18 32.07
C ALA A 239 53.19 -33.32 31.33
N THR A 240 53.50 -33.18 30.04
CA THR A 240 54.38 -34.12 29.32
C THR A 240 55.76 -34.22 29.97
N ASN A 241 56.35 -33.09 30.36
CA ASN A 241 57.63 -33.07 31.08
C ASN A 241 57.52 -33.72 32.47
N SER A 242 56.41 -33.48 33.17
CA SER A 242 56.12 -34.08 34.48
C SER A 242 55.96 -35.61 34.36
N GLN A 243 55.28 -36.10 33.34
CA GLN A 243 55.17 -37.53 33.04
C GLN A 243 56.53 -38.17 32.82
N LYS A 244 57.44 -37.50 32.10
CA LYS A 244 58.82 -37.98 31.91
C LYS A 244 59.56 -38.09 33.25
N LYS A 245 59.42 -37.10 34.13
CA LYS A 245 60.01 -37.11 35.48
C LYS A 245 59.43 -38.21 36.37
N MET A 246 58.13 -38.48 36.26
CA MET A 246 57.50 -39.60 36.94
C MET A 246 58.04 -40.95 36.48
N ASN A 247 58.26 -41.14 35.18
CA ASN A 247 58.91 -42.35 34.66
C ASN A 247 60.35 -42.51 35.22
N GLU A 248 61.12 -41.42 35.29
CA GLU A 248 62.45 -41.43 35.94
C GLU A 248 62.36 -41.84 37.43
N LEU A 249 61.33 -41.36 38.15
CA LEU A 249 61.08 -41.71 39.55
C LEU A 249 60.69 -43.18 39.73
N VAL A 250 59.82 -43.72 38.85
CA VAL A 250 59.47 -45.16 38.85
C VAL A 250 60.73 -46.00 38.70
N ASP A 251 61.63 -45.65 37.79
CA ASP A 251 62.87 -46.39 37.57
C ASP A 251 63.85 -46.27 38.76
N ALA A 252 63.90 -45.10 39.42
CA ALA A 252 64.67 -44.93 40.65
C ALA A 252 64.12 -45.82 41.79
N MET A 253 62.80 -45.87 41.97
CA MET A 253 62.16 -46.70 42.99
C MET A 253 62.36 -48.20 42.73
N LYS A 254 62.35 -48.64 41.47
CA LYS A 254 62.73 -50.02 41.11
C LYS A 254 64.18 -50.33 41.49
N LYS A 255 65.12 -49.40 41.24
CA LYS A 255 66.53 -49.58 41.63
C LYS A 255 66.69 -49.63 43.14
N ILE A 256 65.98 -48.79 43.90
CA ILE A 256 65.95 -48.84 45.36
C ILE A 256 65.44 -50.20 45.82
N ASN A 257 64.30 -50.68 45.29
CA ASN A 257 63.74 -51.99 45.63
C ASN A 257 64.74 -53.14 45.42
N ILE A 258 65.40 -53.19 44.27
CA ILE A 258 66.43 -54.20 43.96
C ILE A 258 67.61 -54.10 44.93
N THR A 259 68.07 -52.88 45.22
CA THR A 259 69.20 -52.66 46.13
C THR A 259 68.86 -53.08 47.55
N THR A 260 67.65 -52.76 48.03
CA THR A 260 67.17 -53.17 49.35
C THR A 260 67.03 -54.69 49.47
N GLN A 261 66.55 -55.38 48.43
CA GLN A 261 66.52 -56.86 48.38
C GLN A 261 67.94 -57.47 48.41
N ASN A 262 68.91 -56.85 47.74
CA ASN A 262 70.30 -57.28 47.83
C ASN A 262 70.87 -57.10 49.24
N ILE A 263 70.53 -56.00 49.92
CA ILE A 263 70.92 -55.78 51.32
C ILE A 263 70.29 -56.83 52.23
N GLU A 264 69.00 -57.16 52.05
CA GLU A 264 68.31 -58.23 52.79
C GLU A 264 69.09 -59.55 52.71
N LYS A 265 69.52 -59.92 51.50
CA LYS A 265 70.33 -61.12 51.27
C LYS A 265 71.68 -61.07 52.01
N ILE A 266 72.36 -59.93 51.98
CA ILE A 266 73.63 -59.74 52.70
C ILE A 266 73.42 -59.88 54.21
N ILE A 267 72.34 -59.30 54.76
CA ILE A 267 72.01 -59.43 56.19
C ILE A 267 71.72 -60.89 56.56
N ALA A 268 71.01 -61.64 55.72
CA ALA A 268 70.79 -63.06 55.92
C ALA A 268 72.09 -63.88 55.89
N ASP A 269 73.03 -63.52 55.01
CA ASP A 269 74.37 -64.13 54.98
C ASP A 269 75.16 -63.81 56.27
N ILE A 270 75.08 -62.58 56.79
CA ILE A 270 75.70 -62.17 58.07
C ILE A 270 75.11 -62.97 59.24
N GLU A 271 73.78 -63.13 59.30
CA GLU A 271 73.10 -63.95 60.31
C GLU A 271 73.60 -65.41 60.27
N ASN A 272 73.71 -65.99 59.07
CA ASN A 272 74.26 -67.33 58.88
C ASN A 272 75.72 -67.45 59.35
N ILE A 273 76.57 -66.49 59.00
CA ILE A 273 77.98 -66.44 59.44
C ILE A 273 78.05 -66.33 60.97
N ALA A 274 77.23 -65.47 61.58
CA ALA A 274 77.18 -65.30 63.03
C ALA A 274 76.74 -66.60 63.73
N SER A 275 75.73 -67.29 63.21
CA SER A 275 75.28 -68.60 63.72
C SER A 275 76.36 -69.69 63.59
N GLN A 276 77.04 -69.76 62.44
CA GLN A 276 78.19 -70.67 62.25
C GLN A 276 79.34 -70.35 63.21
N THR A 277 79.65 -69.06 63.42
CA THR A 277 80.69 -68.61 64.34
C THR A 277 80.34 -68.97 65.78
N ASN A 278 79.07 -68.83 66.17
CA ASN A 278 78.56 -69.25 67.48
C ASN A 278 78.72 -70.76 67.70
N LEU A 279 78.41 -71.59 66.69
CA LEU A 279 78.61 -73.06 66.74
C LEU A 279 80.10 -73.45 66.80
N LEU A 280 80.95 -72.80 66.01
CA LEU A 280 82.41 -72.99 66.05
C LEU A 280 82.97 -72.64 67.43
N SER A 281 82.50 -71.52 68.00
CA SER A 281 82.90 -71.06 69.33
C SER A 281 82.46 -72.01 70.43
N LEU A 282 81.25 -72.55 70.34
CA LEU A 282 80.74 -73.57 71.26
C LEU A 282 81.61 -74.84 71.21
N ASN A 283 81.95 -75.32 70.01
CA ASN A 283 82.86 -76.45 69.85
C ASN A 283 84.25 -76.17 70.45
N ALA A 284 84.78 -74.95 70.26
CA ALA A 284 86.04 -74.53 70.85
C ALA A 284 85.98 -74.45 72.38
N SER A 285 84.88 -73.93 72.96
CA SER A 285 84.64 -73.90 74.41
C SER A 285 84.56 -75.30 75.01
N ILE A 286 83.92 -76.26 74.31
CA ILE A 286 83.84 -77.67 74.73
C ILE A 286 85.23 -78.31 74.74
N GLU A 287 86.03 -78.13 73.68
CA GLU A 287 87.38 -78.71 73.59
C GLU A 287 88.35 -78.05 74.60
N ALA A 288 88.19 -76.75 74.86
CA ALA A 288 88.93 -76.05 75.91
C ALA A 288 88.57 -76.56 77.32
N ALA A 289 87.31 -76.88 77.59
CA ALA A 289 86.89 -77.53 78.84
C ALA A 289 87.46 -78.95 78.98
N ARG A 290 87.60 -79.67 77.85
CA ARG A 290 88.19 -81.01 77.76
C ARG A 290 89.70 -81.02 78.05
N ALA A 291 90.41 -79.93 77.75
CA ALA A 291 91.84 -79.75 78.01
C ALA A 291 92.18 -79.33 79.46
N GLY A 292 91.19 -79.16 80.35
CA GLY A 292 91.41 -78.89 81.78
C GLY A 292 92.12 -77.55 82.06
N GLU A 293 93.09 -77.54 82.98
CA GLU A 293 93.80 -76.30 83.38
C GLU A 293 94.58 -75.63 82.24
N ALA A 294 95.05 -76.39 81.24
CA ALA A 294 95.77 -75.85 80.08
C ALA A 294 94.86 -75.10 79.08
N GLY A 295 93.55 -75.37 79.10
CA GLY A 295 92.56 -74.79 78.19
C GLY A 295 91.86 -73.53 78.70
N ARG A 296 92.12 -73.09 79.94
CA ARG A 296 91.42 -71.96 80.60
C ARG A 296 91.46 -70.66 79.79
N GLY A 297 92.62 -70.29 79.24
CA GLY A 297 92.76 -69.09 78.40
C GLY A 297 91.98 -69.18 77.08
N PHE A 298 91.99 -70.36 76.44
CA PHE A 298 91.22 -70.62 75.23
C PHE A 298 89.70 -70.64 75.48
N SER A 299 89.26 -71.15 76.63
CA SER A 299 87.84 -71.17 77.01
C SER A 299 87.28 -69.74 77.18
N VAL A 300 88.06 -68.82 77.75
CA VAL A 300 87.64 -67.41 77.89
C VAL A 300 87.49 -66.73 76.52
N VAL A 301 88.44 -66.97 75.61
CA VAL A 301 88.38 -66.41 74.24
C VAL A 301 87.21 -67.01 73.46
N ALA A 302 86.97 -68.32 73.58
CA ALA A 302 85.83 -68.98 72.94
C ALA A 302 84.47 -68.51 73.51
N GLU A 303 84.37 -68.20 74.81
CA GLU A 303 83.14 -67.60 75.34
C GLU A 303 82.93 -66.16 74.87
N GLN A 304 84.01 -65.36 74.75
CA GLN A 304 83.92 -64.01 74.17
C GLN A 304 83.52 -64.02 72.70
N ILE A 305 84.08 -64.92 71.88
CA ILE A 305 83.69 -65.10 70.47
C ILE A 305 82.22 -65.54 70.37
N ARG A 306 81.75 -66.40 71.29
CA ARG A 306 80.35 -66.84 71.36
C ARG A 306 79.42 -65.65 71.61
N GLN A 307 79.74 -64.82 72.59
CA GLN A 307 78.97 -63.61 72.90
C GLN A 307 78.96 -62.59 71.76
N LEU A 308 80.10 -62.37 71.09
CA LEU A 308 80.19 -61.52 69.89
C LEU A 308 79.35 -62.07 68.73
N ALA A 309 79.38 -63.38 68.52
CA ALA A 309 78.58 -64.04 67.49
C ALA A 309 77.07 -63.95 67.78
N GLU A 310 76.66 -64.15 69.04
CA GLU A 310 75.26 -63.98 69.48
C GLU A 310 74.79 -62.52 69.31
N GLN A 311 75.63 -61.55 69.68
CA GLN A 311 75.35 -60.13 69.46
C GLN A 311 75.27 -59.76 67.97
N SER A 312 76.14 -60.33 67.13
CA SER A 312 76.11 -60.14 65.68
C SER A 312 74.85 -60.74 65.04
N ALA A 313 74.41 -61.93 65.50
CA ALA A 313 73.18 -62.55 65.05
C ALA A 313 71.96 -61.71 65.43
N ASN A 314 71.88 -61.23 66.67
CA ASN A 314 70.80 -60.34 67.11
C ASN A 314 70.77 -59.02 66.31
N SER A 315 71.94 -58.42 66.03
CA SER A 315 72.04 -57.20 65.21
C SER A 315 71.62 -57.45 63.76
N ALA A 316 71.92 -58.63 63.21
CA ALA A 316 71.48 -59.03 61.88
C ALA A 316 69.95 -59.21 61.83
N VAL A 317 69.33 -59.83 62.84
CA VAL A 317 67.87 -59.97 62.95
C VAL A 317 67.19 -58.59 63.02
N GLU A 318 67.72 -57.67 63.83
CA GLU A 318 67.19 -56.30 63.92
C GLU A 318 67.35 -55.53 62.59
N SER A 319 68.50 -55.66 61.93
CA SER A 319 68.74 -55.08 60.60
C SER A 319 67.79 -55.66 59.55
N LYS A 320 67.53 -56.97 59.60
CA LYS A 320 66.59 -57.65 58.71
C LYS A 320 65.19 -57.08 58.86
N LYS A 321 64.72 -56.89 60.10
CA LYS A 321 63.43 -56.26 60.38
C LYS A 321 63.33 -54.84 59.78
N LEU A 322 64.36 -54.01 59.96
CA LEU A 322 64.39 -52.66 59.37
C LEU A 322 64.39 -52.69 57.83
N ILE A 323 65.02 -53.71 57.23
CA ILE A 323 65.01 -53.91 55.76
C ILE A 323 63.64 -54.38 55.27
N GLU A 324 62.97 -55.29 55.99
CA GLU A 324 61.58 -55.68 55.70
C GLU A 324 60.62 -54.49 55.77
N GLU A 325 60.76 -53.64 56.79
CA GLU A 325 60.02 -52.37 56.90
C GLU A 325 60.35 -51.43 55.72
N SER A 326 61.62 -51.30 55.35
CA SER A 326 62.05 -50.49 54.20
C SER A 326 61.49 -51.00 52.87
N LEU A 327 61.40 -52.33 52.68
CA LEU A 327 60.77 -52.93 51.49
C LEU A 327 59.27 -52.62 51.42
N ALA A 328 58.58 -52.64 52.57
CA ALA A 328 57.18 -52.25 52.65
C ALA A 328 56.98 -50.78 52.25
N GLU A 329 57.81 -49.86 52.76
CA GLU A 329 57.76 -48.44 52.39
C GLU A 329 58.07 -48.21 50.91
N VAL A 330 59.03 -48.93 50.33
CA VAL A 330 59.34 -48.86 48.90
C VAL A 330 58.17 -49.38 48.05
N ALA A 331 57.46 -50.42 48.50
CA ALA A 331 56.26 -50.91 47.82
C ALA A 331 55.13 -49.87 47.84
N VAL A 332 54.94 -49.18 48.96
CA VAL A 332 53.99 -48.05 49.06
C VAL A 332 54.40 -46.92 48.10
N GLY A 333 55.68 -46.54 48.10
CA GLY A 333 56.18 -45.50 47.20
C GLY A 333 56.02 -45.86 45.71
N ASN A 334 56.27 -47.11 45.33
CA ASN A 334 56.01 -47.60 43.96
C ASN A 334 54.53 -47.47 43.57
N ARG A 335 53.62 -47.85 44.48
CA ARG A 335 52.17 -47.73 44.25
C ARG A 335 51.76 -46.27 44.05
N VAL A 336 52.16 -45.38 44.97
CA VAL A 336 51.83 -43.94 44.88
C VAL A 336 52.40 -43.30 43.62
N THR A 337 53.62 -43.68 43.23
CA THR A 337 54.25 -43.19 42.00
C THR A 337 53.47 -43.65 40.76
N SER A 338 53.02 -44.91 40.73
CA SER A 338 52.20 -45.44 39.63
C SER A 338 50.85 -44.73 39.54
N GLU A 339 50.14 -44.58 40.68
CA GLU A 339 48.86 -43.87 40.75
C GLU A 339 49.00 -42.42 40.27
N THR A 340 50.09 -41.74 40.65
CA THR A 340 50.39 -40.38 40.21
C THR A 340 50.67 -40.32 38.70
N ASN A 341 51.35 -41.33 38.15
CA ASN A 341 51.64 -41.43 36.72
C ASN A 341 50.36 -41.62 35.88
N ASP A 342 49.39 -42.39 36.38
CA ASP A 342 48.10 -42.59 35.72
C ASP A 342 47.20 -41.34 35.87
N ALA A 343 47.23 -40.66 37.02
CA ALA A 343 46.56 -39.37 37.19
C ALA A 343 47.08 -38.33 36.19
N MET A 344 48.40 -38.31 35.92
CA MET A 344 48.99 -37.41 34.93
C MET A 344 48.50 -37.68 33.50
N LYS A 345 48.25 -38.95 33.13
CA LYS A 345 47.61 -39.28 31.84
C LYS A 345 46.19 -38.72 31.77
N GLY A 346 45.41 -38.86 32.84
CA GLY A 346 44.07 -38.29 32.91
C GLY A 346 44.07 -36.77 32.70
N VAL A 347 45.04 -36.05 33.28
CA VAL A 347 45.23 -34.60 33.03
C VAL A 347 45.53 -34.31 31.56
N MET A 348 46.28 -35.17 30.87
CA MET A 348 46.56 -35.00 29.44
C MET A 348 45.31 -35.21 28.58
N ASP A 349 44.53 -36.25 28.87
CA ASP A 349 43.27 -36.52 28.17
C ASP A 349 42.27 -35.36 28.35
N GLU A 350 42.16 -34.80 29.57
CA GLU A 350 41.33 -33.62 29.84
C GLU A 350 41.81 -32.36 29.09
N LEU A 351 43.13 -32.18 28.96
CA LEU A 351 43.68 -31.05 28.19
C LEU A 351 43.39 -31.16 26.70
N ASP A 352 43.46 -32.36 26.12
CA ASP A 352 43.08 -32.60 24.73
C ASP A 352 41.60 -32.29 24.51
N MET A 353 40.73 -32.67 25.45
CA MET A 353 39.31 -32.29 25.42
C MET A 353 39.12 -30.76 25.49
N ILE A 354 39.86 -30.05 26.35
CA ILE A 354 39.80 -28.59 26.44
C ILE A 354 40.20 -27.95 25.09
N ILE A 355 41.28 -28.42 24.46
CA ILE A 355 41.74 -27.90 23.16
C ILE A 355 40.65 -28.12 22.09
N GLN A 356 40.00 -29.28 22.09
CA GLN A 356 38.93 -29.57 21.15
C GLN A 356 37.71 -28.67 21.38
N GLU A 357 37.30 -28.44 22.62
CA GLU A 357 36.18 -27.53 22.93
C GLU A 357 36.50 -26.08 22.56
N VAL A 358 37.72 -25.62 22.80
CA VAL A 358 38.16 -24.27 22.38
C VAL A 358 38.10 -24.12 20.85
N SER A 359 38.47 -25.16 20.10
CA SER A 359 38.34 -25.20 18.63
C SER A 359 36.87 -25.13 18.17
N ASN A 360 35.98 -25.83 18.87
CA ASN A 360 34.53 -25.77 18.61
C ASN A 360 33.98 -24.35 18.87
N ILE A 361 34.37 -23.72 19.99
CA ILE A 361 33.97 -22.34 20.33
C ILE A 361 34.46 -21.37 19.26
N ARG A 362 35.72 -21.47 18.82
CA ARG A 362 36.26 -20.63 17.74
C ARG A 362 35.43 -20.75 16.46
N THR A 363 35.12 -21.97 16.04
CA THR A 363 34.29 -22.23 14.86
C THR A 363 32.88 -21.63 15.02
N ALA A 364 32.30 -21.69 16.22
CA ALA A 364 31.01 -21.07 16.52
C ALA A 364 31.09 -19.53 16.49
N SER A 365 32.14 -18.94 17.04
CA SER A 365 32.39 -17.49 17.00
C SER A 365 32.57 -16.98 15.57
N ASP A 366 33.29 -17.71 14.71
CA ASP A 366 33.44 -17.36 13.29
C ASP A 366 32.08 -17.35 12.56
N LYS A 367 31.21 -18.33 12.86
CA LYS A 367 29.83 -18.35 12.33
C LYS A 367 28.99 -17.21 12.88
N GLN A 368 29.14 -16.87 14.16
CA GLN A 368 28.46 -15.71 14.75
C GLN A 368 28.88 -14.41 14.06
N ALA A 369 30.18 -14.23 13.78
CA ALA A 369 30.69 -13.04 13.10
C ALA A 369 30.03 -12.84 11.71
N GLU A 370 29.95 -13.90 10.90
CA GLU A 370 29.26 -13.80 9.59
C GLU A 370 27.74 -13.55 9.77
N SER A 371 27.11 -14.18 10.76
CA SER A 371 25.68 -13.93 11.05
C SER A 371 25.41 -12.47 11.44
N VAL A 372 26.28 -11.89 12.27
CA VAL A 372 26.18 -10.49 12.71
C VAL A 372 26.39 -9.52 11.54
N LYS A 373 27.28 -9.85 10.61
CA LYS A 373 27.48 -9.07 9.38
C LYS A 373 26.25 -9.07 8.48
N GLU A 374 25.57 -10.20 8.32
CA GLU A 374 24.30 -10.25 7.59
C GLU A 374 23.18 -9.49 8.31
N ILE A 375 23.11 -9.59 9.65
CA ILE A 375 22.18 -8.77 10.46
C ILE A 375 22.43 -7.28 10.22
N ARG A 376 23.69 -6.83 10.25
CA ARG A 376 24.06 -5.43 10.00
C ARG A 376 23.56 -4.96 8.63
N LYS A 377 23.77 -5.75 7.58
CA LYS A 377 23.25 -5.44 6.24
C LYS A 377 21.72 -5.39 6.20
N GLY A 378 21.05 -6.28 6.94
CA GLY A 378 19.60 -6.23 7.11
C GLY A 378 19.13 -4.93 7.77
N VAL A 379 19.84 -4.46 8.79
CA VAL A 379 19.55 -3.19 9.47
C VAL A 379 19.75 -1.99 8.53
N GLU A 380 20.80 -1.99 7.70
CA GLU A 380 21.02 -0.96 6.67
C GLU A 380 19.85 -0.91 5.65
N ASN A 381 19.35 -2.06 5.18
CA ASN A 381 18.19 -2.10 4.29
C ASN A 381 16.91 -1.57 4.95
N ILE A 382 16.72 -1.82 6.26
CA ILE A 382 15.57 -1.27 6.99
C ILE A 382 15.66 0.26 7.05
N ASN A 383 16.86 0.81 7.23
CA ASN A 383 17.07 2.25 7.21
C ASN A 383 16.68 2.89 5.87
N ASP A 384 16.97 2.23 4.75
CA ASP A 384 16.54 2.70 3.42
C ASP A 384 15.01 2.69 3.28
N VAL A 385 14.33 1.66 3.79
CA VAL A 385 12.86 1.58 3.80
C VAL A 385 12.25 2.68 4.66
N ILE A 386 12.85 3.02 5.80
CA ILE A 386 12.39 4.10 6.66
C ILE A 386 12.46 5.45 5.92
N GLN A 387 13.57 5.73 5.22
CA GLN A 387 13.69 6.94 4.40
C GLN A 387 12.66 6.98 3.28
N TYR A 388 12.46 5.85 2.60
CA TYR A 388 11.43 5.73 1.58
C TYR A 388 10.03 6.01 2.15
N ASN A 389 9.69 5.44 3.29
CA ASN A 389 8.40 5.66 3.96
C ASN A 389 8.21 7.13 4.35
N SER A 390 9.26 7.79 4.86
CA SER A 390 9.21 9.22 5.18
C SER A 390 8.94 10.07 3.94
N ALA A 391 9.67 9.82 2.84
CA ALA A 391 9.47 10.55 1.59
C ALA A 391 8.09 10.27 0.97
N ALA A 392 7.64 9.02 1.01
CA ALA A 392 6.32 8.62 0.54
C ALA A 392 5.20 9.26 1.36
N ALA A 393 5.37 9.36 2.69
CA ALA A 393 4.44 10.06 3.57
C ALA A 393 4.35 11.56 3.23
N GLU A 394 5.49 12.25 3.07
CA GLU A 394 5.50 13.66 2.65
C GLU A 394 4.80 13.87 1.31
N GLN A 395 5.11 13.04 0.30
CA GLN A 395 4.48 13.12 -1.00
C GLN A 395 2.96 12.84 -0.94
N THR A 396 2.55 11.86 -0.13
CA THR A 396 1.14 11.52 0.06
C THR A 396 0.40 12.65 0.75
N SER A 397 0.99 13.27 1.78
CA SER A 397 0.42 14.45 2.44
C SER A 397 0.20 15.61 1.47
N ALA A 398 1.22 15.93 0.65
CA ALA A 398 1.11 16.99 -0.36
C ALA A 398 0.01 16.69 -1.40
N THR A 399 -0.07 15.44 -1.87
CA THR A 399 -1.11 15.03 -2.84
C THR A 399 -2.50 15.12 -2.21
N SER A 400 -2.65 14.75 -0.94
CA SER A 400 -3.91 14.89 -0.20
C SER A 400 -4.35 16.34 -0.07
N GLU A 401 -3.43 17.26 0.20
CA GLU A 401 -3.73 18.70 0.25
C GLU A 401 -4.20 19.22 -1.11
N GLU A 402 -3.54 18.82 -2.20
CA GLU A 402 -3.95 19.18 -3.57
C GLU A 402 -5.33 18.63 -3.93
N LEU A 403 -5.64 17.39 -3.57
CA LEU A 403 -6.95 16.77 -3.81
C LEU A 403 -8.05 17.45 -2.99
N SER A 404 -7.78 17.75 -1.72
CA SER A 404 -8.72 18.49 -0.86
C SER A 404 -9.00 19.89 -1.44
N ALA A 405 -7.96 20.62 -1.84
CA ALA A 405 -8.10 21.93 -2.48
C ALA A 405 -8.89 21.86 -3.79
N SER A 406 -8.66 20.82 -4.60
CA SER A 406 -9.39 20.59 -5.85
C SER A 406 -10.86 20.30 -5.62
N ALA A 407 -11.19 19.49 -4.61
CA ALA A 407 -12.57 19.22 -4.20
C ALA A 407 -13.27 20.49 -3.67
N THR A 408 -12.60 21.28 -2.83
CA THR A 408 -13.11 22.57 -2.37
C THR A 408 -13.39 23.50 -3.54
N SER A 409 -12.45 23.64 -4.47
CA SER A 409 -12.62 24.50 -5.65
C SER A 409 -13.79 24.03 -6.53
N LEU A 410 -13.96 22.72 -6.69
CA LEU A 410 -15.08 22.16 -7.44
C LEU A 410 -16.43 22.46 -6.76
N ASN A 411 -16.50 22.35 -5.43
CA ASN A 411 -17.70 22.72 -4.67
C ASN A 411 -17.99 24.23 -4.76
N GLU A 412 -16.98 25.09 -4.74
CA GLU A 412 -17.14 26.54 -4.95
C GLU A 412 -17.67 26.88 -6.35
N LEU A 413 -17.28 26.12 -7.37
CA LEU A 413 -17.80 26.28 -8.73
C LEU A 413 -19.25 25.82 -8.83
N LEU A 414 -19.60 24.70 -8.19
CA LEU A 414 -20.98 24.18 -8.14
C LEU A 414 -21.92 25.08 -7.33
N ALA A 415 -21.44 25.68 -6.25
CA ALA A 415 -22.21 26.58 -5.39
C ALA A 415 -22.68 27.87 -6.09
N LYS A 416 -22.21 28.16 -7.31
CA LYS A 416 -22.72 29.26 -8.14
C LYS A 416 -24.04 28.92 -8.81
N PHE A 417 -24.43 27.65 -8.84
CA PHE A 417 -25.66 27.19 -9.44
C PHE A 417 -26.72 26.94 -8.36
N GLU A 418 -27.93 27.39 -8.61
CA GLU A 418 -29.12 27.06 -7.81
C GLU A 418 -29.79 25.88 -8.50
N LEU A 419 -29.72 24.69 -7.90
CA LEU A 419 -30.15 23.42 -8.49
C LEU A 419 -31.55 23.05 -7.99
N ARG A 420 -32.33 22.32 -8.80
CA ARG A 420 -33.56 21.69 -8.32
C ARG A 420 -33.23 20.59 -7.30
N ASP A 421 -34.12 20.44 -6.33
CA ASP A 421 -34.07 19.38 -5.31
C ASP A 421 -34.35 17.98 -5.88
#